data_AF-A0AAU5KTF9-F1
#
_entry.id   AF-A0AAU5KTF9-F1
#
_cell.length_a   1.000
_cell.length_b   1.000
_cell.length_c   1.000
_cell.angle_alpha   90.00
_cell.angle_beta   90.00
_cell.angle_gamma   90.00
#
_symmetry.space_group_name_H-M   'P 1'
#
loop_
_entity.id
_entity.type
_entity.pdbx_description
1 polymer ?
#
loop_
_entity_poly.entity_id
_entity_poly.type
_entity_poly.pdbx_seq_one_letter_code
_entity_poly.pdbx_strand_id
1 'polypeptide(L)'
;MGLLHTACTVAVPLLAMWSVLRVWFRGDAVVADSLAAYCWSAVGIALGRTAGPWWLPTVCWTTAGATLLSHLISLLRLLFEKPLVRVDPARFRERLLEICGTETGPEAFLVGVGPDGTVVVRGLEAAGVPRHRHRPGPGCATCYLEEFVRELAVNGTDAVDRYRGLLKRRANRLFLLRRGVIDNRWTAELRQVPGFRTPFEYSPCAVHRL
;
A
#
# COMPACT_ATOMS: atom_id res chain seq x y z
N MET A 1 -43.65 22.89 -2.20
CA MET A 1 -42.44 22.04 -2.03
C MET A 1 -41.48 22.79 -1.13
N GLY A 2 -41.24 22.27 0.09
CA GLY A 2 -40.54 23.01 1.14
C GLY A 2 -39.03 23.04 0.95
N LEU A 3 -38.38 24.07 1.51
CA LEU A 3 -36.91 24.27 1.54
C LEU A 3 -36.13 23.00 1.94
N LEU A 4 -36.71 22.18 2.83
CA LEU A 4 -36.18 20.88 3.24
C LEU A 4 -36.00 19.89 2.08
N HIS A 5 -36.97 19.83 1.16
CA HIS A 5 -36.89 18.91 0.01
C HIS A 5 -35.76 19.34 -0.94
N THR A 6 -35.67 20.63 -1.24
CA THR A 6 -34.60 21.20 -2.07
C THR A 6 -33.22 21.04 -1.42
N ALA A 7 -33.13 21.20 -0.09
CA ALA A 7 -31.89 20.96 0.64
C ALA A 7 -31.48 19.48 0.56
N CYS A 8 -32.41 18.54 0.71
CA CYS A 8 -32.14 17.11 0.62
C CYS A 8 -31.71 16.67 -0.79
N THR A 9 -32.33 17.20 -1.86
CA THR A 9 -31.97 16.83 -3.24
C THR A 9 -30.56 17.27 -3.64
N VAL A 10 -30.01 18.29 -2.99
CA VAL A 10 -28.63 18.75 -3.20
C VAL A 10 -27.66 18.08 -2.22
N ALA A 11 -28.00 17.98 -0.94
CA ALA A 11 -27.10 17.47 0.09
C ALA A 11 -26.80 15.97 -0.08
N VAL A 12 -27.81 15.15 -0.40
CA VAL A 12 -27.66 13.70 -0.52
C VAL A 12 -26.64 13.28 -1.59
N PRO A 13 -26.70 13.76 -2.85
CA PRO A 13 -25.70 13.38 -3.85
C PRO A 13 -24.30 13.92 -3.52
N LEU A 14 -24.19 15.07 -2.87
CA LEU A 14 -22.90 15.60 -2.40
C LEU A 14 -22.29 14.71 -1.31
N LEU A 15 -23.09 14.25 -0.35
CA LEU A 15 -22.64 13.35 0.72
C LEU A 15 -22.26 11.95 0.19
N ALA A 16 -23.02 11.44 -0.79
CA ALA A 16 -22.68 10.21 -1.50
C ALA A 16 -21.35 10.37 -2.24
N MET A 17 -21.21 11.41 -3.06
CA MET A 17 -19.98 11.70 -3.82
C MET A 17 -18.78 11.90 -2.90
N TRP A 18 -18.92 12.67 -1.83
CA TRP A 18 -17.85 12.90 -0.85
C TRP A 18 -17.39 11.59 -0.19
N SER A 19 -18.32 10.70 0.14
CA SER A 19 -17.99 9.40 0.72
C SER A 19 -17.28 8.49 -0.28
N VAL A 20 -17.70 8.49 -1.55
CA VAL A 20 -16.97 7.81 -2.64
C VAL A 20 -15.55 8.37 -2.77
N LEU A 21 -15.38 9.69 -2.82
CA LEU A 21 -14.06 10.30 -2.89
C LEU A 21 -13.16 9.85 -1.73
N ARG A 22 -13.69 9.78 -0.50
CA ARG A 22 -12.93 9.25 0.64
C ARG A 22 -12.52 7.79 0.45
N VAL A 23 -13.42 6.93 -0.02
CA VAL A 23 -13.13 5.52 -0.35
C VAL A 23 -12.00 5.41 -1.38
N TRP A 24 -12.00 6.26 -2.41
CA TRP A 24 -11.02 6.20 -3.50
C TRP A 24 -9.67 6.84 -3.15
N PHE A 25 -9.66 7.92 -2.36
CA PHE A 25 -8.44 8.69 -2.10
C PHE A 25 -7.75 8.38 -0.78
N ARG A 26 -8.44 7.84 0.24
CA ARG A 26 -7.79 7.53 1.53
C ARG A 26 -7.06 6.20 1.56
N GLY A 27 -7.20 5.34 0.54
CA GLY A 27 -6.46 4.09 0.38
C GLY A 27 -6.85 2.99 1.37
N ASP A 28 -7.16 3.37 2.60
CA ASP A 28 -7.84 2.58 3.61
C ASP A 28 -9.31 3.03 3.61
N ALA A 29 -10.14 2.40 2.77
CA ALA A 29 -11.58 2.61 2.84
C ALA A 29 -12.06 2.11 4.21
N VAL A 30 -12.15 3.01 5.19
CA VAL A 30 -12.72 2.71 6.49
C VAL A 30 -14.11 2.17 6.23
N VAL A 31 -14.49 1.03 6.82
CA VAL A 31 -15.80 0.41 6.64
C VAL A 31 -16.93 1.44 6.78
N ALA A 32 -16.75 2.43 7.65
CA ALA A 32 -17.64 3.58 7.82
C ALA A 32 -17.82 4.44 6.55
N ASP A 33 -16.78 4.70 5.77
CA ASP A 33 -16.85 5.50 4.53
C ASP A 33 -17.61 4.74 3.43
N SER A 34 -17.39 3.42 3.29
CA SER A 34 -18.17 2.57 2.38
C SER A 34 -19.63 2.47 2.79
N LEU A 35 -19.91 2.26 4.08
CA LEU A 35 -21.29 2.24 4.60
C LEU A 35 -21.99 3.58 4.40
N ALA A 36 -21.30 4.70 4.62
CA ALA A 36 -21.83 6.03 4.35
C ALA A 36 -22.12 6.22 2.86
N ALA A 37 -21.22 5.81 1.97
CA ALA A 37 -21.45 5.91 0.53
C ALA A 37 -22.69 5.13 0.10
N TYR A 38 -22.84 3.87 0.55
CA TYR A 38 -24.04 3.07 0.27
C TYR A 38 -25.31 3.65 0.88
N CYS A 39 -25.25 4.15 2.12
CA CYS A 39 -26.38 4.77 2.81
C CYS A 39 -26.89 6.00 2.05
N TRP A 40 -26.02 6.96 1.73
CA TRP A 40 -26.41 8.17 1.00
C TRP A 40 -26.88 7.87 -0.42
N SER A 41 -26.28 6.87 -1.09
CA SER A 41 -26.74 6.42 -2.39
C SER A 41 -28.14 5.81 -2.32
N ALA A 42 -28.41 4.96 -1.33
CA ALA A 42 -29.73 4.35 -1.13
C ALA A 42 -30.81 5.39 -0.81
N VAL A 43 -30.49 6.36 0.06
CA VAL A 43 -31.39 7.49 0.38
C VAL A 43 -31.70 8.30 -0.88
N GLY A 44 -30.71 8.63 -1.70
CA GLY A 44 -30.94 9.39 -2.92
C GLY A 44 -31.74 8.63 -3.98
N ILE A 45 -31.54 7.31 -4.11
CA ILE A 45 -32.37 6.45 -4.97
C ILE A 45 -33.82 6.45 -4.48
N ALA A 46 -34.06 6.32 -3.17
CA ALA A 46 -35.40 6.31 -2.58
C ALA A 46 -36.11 7.66 -2.79
N LEU A 47 -35.42 8.77 -2.52
CA LEU A 47 -35.94 10.14 -2.73
C LEU A 47 -36.26 10.39 -4.20
N GLY A 48 -35.37 9.99 -5.10
CA GLY A 48 -35.53 10.18 -6.55
C GLY A 48 -36.66 9.35 -7.16
N ARG A 49 -37.07 8.24 -6.53
CA ARG A 49 -38.19 7.40 -6.99
C ARG A 49 -39.56 7.89 -6.52
N THR A 50 -39.63 8.65 -5.43
CA THR A 50 -40.92 9.07 -4.83
C THR A 50 -41.31 10.48 -5.23
N ALA A 51 -40.43 11.46 -5.03
CA ALA A 51 -40.76 12.88 -5.18
C ALA A 51 -39.58 13.74 -5.67
N GLY A 52 -38.46 13.12 -5.99
CA GLY A 52 -37.22 13.79 -6.36
C GLY A 52 -37.04 13.97 -7.86
N PRO A 53 -36.00 14.72 -8.27
CA PRO A 53 -35.64 14.87 -9.67
C PRO A 53 -35.25 13.54 -10.31
N TRP A 54 -35.60 13.36 -11.59
CA TRP A 54 -35.33 12.13 -12.34
C TRP A 54 -33.83 11.79 -12.45
N TRP A 55 -32.94 12.78 -12.34
CA TRP A 55 -31.49 12.59 -12.39
C TRP A 55 -30.89 12.04 -11.09
N LEU A 56 -31.60 12.21 -9.96
CA LEU A 56 -31.09 11.85 -8.63
C LEU A 56 -30.83 10.34 -8.50
N PRO A 57 -31.73 9.43 -8.93
CA PRO A 57 -31.45 8.00 -8.95
C PRO A 57 -30.21 7.66 -9.78
N THR A 58 -30.01 8.32 -10.92
CA THR A 58 -28.86 8.06 -11.79
C THR A 58 -27.54 8.40 -11.10
N VAL A 59 -27.43 9.58 -10.47
CA VAL A 59 -26.23 9.99 -9.72
C VAL A 59 -25.97 9.09 -8.51
N CYS A 60 -27.02 8.64 -7.84
CA CYS A 60 -26.88 7.76 -6.69
C CYS A 60 -26.54 6.31 -7.09
N TRP A 61 -27.02 5.84 -8.24
CA TRP A 61 -26.58 4.56 -8.81
C TRP A 61 -25.11 4.58 -9.24
N THR A 62 -24.64 5.68 -9.84
CA THR A 62 -23.23 5.80 -10.25
C THR A 62 -22.29 5.83 -9.05
N THR A 63 -22.66 6.52 -7.97
CA THR A 63 -21.87 6.55 -6.71
C THR A 63 -21.87 5.20 -5.99
N ALA A 64 -23.00 4.48 -5.94
CA ALA A 64 -23.06 3.10 -5.45
C ALA A 64 -22.19 2.15 -6.30
N GLY A 65 -22.27 2.26 -7.63
CA GLY A 65 -21.47 1.50 -8.57
C GLY A 65 -19.97 1.77 -8.43
N ALA A 66 -19.56 3.04 -8.27
CA ALA A 66 -18.17 3.41 -8.03
C ALA A 66 -17.64 2.86 -6.70
N THR A 67 -18.48 2.80 -5.65
CA THR A 67 -18.13 2.19 -4.36
C THR A 67 -17.93 0.68 -4.51
N LEU A 68 -18.86 0.00 -5.19
CA LEU A 68 -18.74 -1.43 -5.49
C LEU A 68 -17.51 -1.74 -6.33
N LEU A 69 -17.22 -0.91 -7.33
CA LEU A 69 -16.03 -1.06 -8.17
C LEU A 69 -14.74 -0.96 -7.35
N SER A 70 -14.68 -0.08 -6.35
CA SER A 70 -13.53 -0.02 -5.42
C SER A 70 -13.32 -1.33 -4.65
N HIS A 71 -14.41 -1.95 -4.18
CA HIS A 71 -14.33 -3.27 -3.55
C HIS A 71 -13.93 -4.36 -4.54
N LEU A 72 -14.44 -4.35 -5.76
CA LEU A 72 -14.06 -5.30 -6.80
C LEU A 72 -12.59 -5.16 -7.19
N ILE A 73 -12.08 -3.94 -7.32
CA ILE A 73 -10.66 -3.68 -7.57
C ILE A 73 -9.81 -4.21 -6.41
N SER A 74 -10.26 -4.02 -5.17
CA SER A 74 -9.57 -4.54 -3.98
C SER A 74 -9.56 -6.07 -3.97
N LEU A 75 -10.67 -6.71 -4.32
CA LEU A 75 -10.79 -8.16 -4.44
C LEU A 75 -9.94 -8.71 -5.59
N LEU A 76 -9.94 -8.05 -6.75
CA LEU A 76 -9.07 -8.40 -7.87
C LEU A 76 -7.59 -8.27 -7.46
N ARG A 77 -7.23 -7.22 -6.72
CA ARG A 77 -5.86 -7.09 -6.18
C ARG A 77 -5.49 -8.25 -5.25
N LEU A 78 -6.43 -8.75 -4.43
CA LEU A 78 -6.24 -9.94 -3.61
C LEU A 78 -6.06 -11.20 -4.47
N LEU A 79 -6.86 -11.36 -5.53
CA LEU A 79 -6.74 -12.49 -6.46
C LEU A 79 -5.44 -12.46 -7.28
N PHE A 80 -4.96 -11.26 -7.59
CA PHE A 80 -3.67 -11.02 -8.23
C PHE A 80 -2.53 -10.81 -7.22
N GLU A 81 -2.76 -11.08 -5.93
CA GLU A 81 -1.67 -11.06 -4.97
C GLU A 81 -0.62 -12.06 -5.41
N LYS A 82 0.61 -11.58 -5.51
CA LYS A 82 1.71 -12.37 -6.03
C LYS A 82 2.01 -13.55 -5.09
N PRO A 83 2.45 -14.68 -5.66
CA PRO A 83 2.65 -15.90 -4.88
C PRO A 83 3.57 -15.62 -3.71
N LEU A 84 3.19 -16.18 -2.56
CA LEU A 84 4.02 -16.21 -1.37
C LEU A 84 5.07 -17.28 -1.56
N VAL A 85 6.33 -16.87 -1.68
CA VAL A 85 7.47 -17.78 -1.83
C VAL A 85 8.25 -17.81 -0.53
N ARG A 86 8.40 -18.99 0.05
CA ARG A 86 9.33 -19.19 1.17
C ARG A 86 10.75 -19.19 0.63
N VAL A 87 11.60 -18.37 1.23
CA VAL A 87 13.01 -18.27 0.85
C VAL A 87 13.89 -18.55 2.05
N ASP A 88 15.03 -19.20 1.80
CA ASP A 88 16.13 -19.25 2.75
C ASP A 88 16.69 -17.82 2.88
N PRO A 89 16.69 -17.22 4.08
CA PRO A 89 17.12 -15.85 4.27
C PRO A 89 18.59 -15.63 3.87
N ALA A 90 19.50 -16.55 4.21
CA ALA A 90 20.91 -16.37 3.92
C ALA A 90 21.17 -16.40 2.41
N ARG A 91 20.64 -17.43 1.73
CA ARG A 91 20.76 -17.57 0.27
C ARG A 91 20.06 -16.45 -0.49
N PHE A 92 18.91 -15.99 -0.01
CA PHE A 92 18.20 -14.88 -0.65
C PHE A 92 18.98 -13.57 -0.51
N ARG A 93 19.59 -13.32 0.66
CA ARG A 93 20.45 -12.15 0.88
C ARG A 93 21.67 -12.19 -0.02
N GLU A 94 22.40 -13.31 -0.04
CA GLU A 94 23.56 -13.52 -0.91
C GLU A 94 23.21 -13.27 -2.37
N ARG A 95 22.10 -13.84 -2.85
CA ARG A 95 21.63 -13.62 -4.22
C ARG A 95 21.32 -12.15 -4.51
N LEU A 96 20.70 -11.43 -3.59
CA LEU A 96 20.41 -10.00 -3.77
C LEU A 96 21.70 -9.18 -3.83
N LEU A 97 22.67 -9.47 -2.96
CA LEU A 97 23.96 -8.80 -2.94
C LEU A 97 24.77 -9.09 -4.21
N GLU A 98 24.77 -10.34 -4.67
CA GLU A 98 25.40 -10.77 -5.92
C GLU A 98 24.85 -9.97 -7.11
N ILE A 99 23.51 -9.90 -7.24
CA ILE A 99 22.86 -9.11 -8.28
C ILE A 99 23.31 -7.64 -8.22
N CYS A 100 23.38 -7.06 -7.02
CA CYS A 100 23.78 -5.66 -6.83
C CYS A 100 25.29 -5.41 -7.05
N GLY A 101 26.12 -6.45 -6.98
CA GLY A 101 27.57 -6.40 -7.18
C GLY A 101 28.01 -6.52 -8.65
N THR A 102 27.11 -6.91 -9.55
CA THR A 102 27.42 -7.01 -10.99
C THR A 102 27.51 -5.64 -11.66
N GLU A 103 28.47 -5.44 -12.57
CA GLU A 103 28.61 -4.18 -13.34
C GLU A 103 27.35 -3.87 -14.16
N THR A 104 26.79 -4.90 -14.80
CA THR A 104 25.51 -4.85 -15.54
C THR A 104 24.27 -4.90 -14.64
N GLY A 105 24.46 -4.82 -13.33
CA GLY A 105 23.42 -4.86 -12.33
C GLY A 105 22.42 -3.69 -12.41
N PRO A 106 21.33 -3.78 -11.64
CA PRO A 106 20.28 -2.77 -11.60
C PRO A 106 20.81 -1.40 -11.16
N GLU A 107 20.26 -0.32 -11.70
CA GLU A 107 20.59 1.05 -11.26
C GLU A 107 19.82 1.44 -9.99
N ALA A 108 18.62 0.91 -9.81
CA ALA A 108 17.81 1.15 -8.63
C ALA A 108 16.77 0.05 -8.40
N PHE A 109 16.41 -0.19 -7.15
CA PHE A 109 15.30 -1.07 -6.81
C PHE A 109 14.67 -0.67 -5.48
N LEU A 110 13.42 -1.09 -5.28
CA LEU A 110 12.67 -0.89 -4.05
C LEU A 110 12.63 -2.18 -3.25
N VAL A 111 12.83 -2.07 -1.94
CA VAL A 111 12.67 -3.18 -1.00
C VAL A 111 11.94 -2.72 0.26
N GLY A 112 11.08 -3.57 0.81
CA GLY A 112 10.36 -3.27 2.05
C GLY A 112 9.66 -4.49 2.64
N VAL A 113 9.15 -4.33 3.86
CA VAL A 113 8.34 -5.34 4.54
C VAL A 113 6.86 -4.99 4.41
N GLY A 114 6.08 -5.93 3.88
CA GLY A 114 4.62 -5.85 3.82
C GLY A 114 3.96 -6.09 5.17
N PRO A 115 2.67 -5.77 5.31
CA PRO A 115 1.91 -5.94 6.56
C PRO A 115 1.74 -7.41 6.99
N ASP A 116 2.07 -8.37 6.12
CA ASP A 116 2.04 -9.81 6.37
C ASP A 116 3.42 -10.41 6.74
N GLY A 117 4.40 -9.54 7.00
CA GLY A 117 5.76 -9.93 7.36
C GLY A 117 6.56 -10.48 6.18
N THR A 118 6.15 -10.21 4.94
CA THR A 118 6.89 -10.62 3.75
C THR A 118 7.78 -9.50 3.24
N VAL A 119 8.93 -9.86 2.69
CA VAL A 119 9.84 -8.95 1.99
C VAL A 119 9.40 -8.86 0.53
N VAL A 120 9.20 -7.64 0.06
CA VAL A 120 8.85 -7.35 -1.33
C VAL A 120 10.01 -6.62 -1.97
N VAL A 121 10.45 -7.10 -3.13
CA VAL A 121 11.49 -6.48 -3.96
C VAL A 121 10.88 -6.09 -5.31
N ARG A 122 11.18 -4.89 -5.82
CA ARG A 122 10.72 -4.40 -7.12
C ARG A 122 11.85 -3.71 -7.87
N GLY A 123 11.95 -3.93 -9.17
CA GLY A 123 13.02 -3.38 -10.02
C GLY A 123 14.17 -4.36 -10.28
N LEU A 124 14.05 -5.61 -9.80
CA LEU A 124 15.03 -6.69 -10.03
C LEU A 124 14.49 -7.79 -10.96
N GLU A 125 13.42 -7.51 -11.71
CA GLU A 125 12.76 -8.54 -12.53
C GLU A 125 13.65 -9.00 -13.69
N ALA A 126 14.37 -8.07 -14.32
CA ALA A 126 15.35 -8.36 -15.36
C ALA A 126 16.55 -9.19 -14.83
N ALA A 127 16.85 -9.07 -13.54
CA ALA A 127 17.86 -9.87 -12.83
C ALA A 127 17.30 -11.21 -12.31
N GLY A 128 16.09 -11.61 -12.75
CA GLY A 128 15.48 -12.89 -12.40
C GLY A 128 14.89 -12.95 -10.99
N VAL A 129 14.70 -11.82 -10.31
CA VAL A 129 13.97 -11.74 -9.04
C VAL A 129 12.54 -11.28 -9.33
N PRO A 130 11.57 -12.21 -9.42
CA PRO A 130 10.19 -11.85 -9.68
C PRO A 130 9.63 -11.01 -8.53
N ARG A 131 8.57 -10.23 -8.81
CA ARG A 131 7.89 -9.35 -7.84
C ARG A 131 7.11 -10.11 -6.74
N HIS A 132 7.54 -11.27 -6.32
CA HIS A 132 6.82 -12.12 -5.36
C HIS A 132 6.88 -11.56 -3.95
N ARG A 133 6.03 -12.11 -3.08
CA ARG A 133 6.13 -11.89 -1.64
C ARG A 133 7.06 -12.94 -1.08
N HIS A 134 8.21 -12.53 -0.58
CA HIS A 134 9.23 -13.44 -0.07
C HIS A 134 9.08 -13.55 1.45
N ARG A 135 8.88 -14.76 2.00
CA ARG A 135 8.87 -14.97 3.45
C ARG A 135 10.25 -15.47 3.90
N PRO A 136 11.09 -14.62 4.53
CA PRO A 136 12.42 -15.00 4.98
C PRO A 136 12.33 -15.79 6.28
N GLY A 137 12.20 -17.12 6.18
CA GLY A 137 12.22 -18.02 7.34
C GLY A 137 11.27 -17.63 8.52
N PRO A 138 11.56 -18.12 9.74
CA PRO A 138 10.82 -17.76 10.97
C PRO A 138 11.33 -16.47 11.64
N GLY A 139 12.41 -15.87 11.11
CA GLY A 139 13.00 -14.66 11.67
C GLY A 139 12.16 -13.40 11.42
N CYS A 140 12.54 -12.29 12.06
CA CYS A 140 11.92 -11.00 11.79
C CYS A 140 12.31 -10.50 10.39
N ALA A 141 11.33 -10.35 9.50
CA ALA A 141 11.53 -9.79 8.16
C ALA A 141 12.08 -8.36 8.18
N THR A 142 11.75 -7.58 9.21
CA THR A 142 12.27 -6.22 9.39
C THR A 142 13.74 -6.23 9.79
N CYS A 143 14.17 -7.11 10.70
CA CYS A 143 15.61 -7.30 10.99
C CYS A 143 16.37 -7.73 9.74
N TYR A 144 15.84 -8.70 9.00
CA TYR A 144 16.44 -9.17 7.75
C TYR A 144 16.63 -8.02 6.75
N LEU A 145 15.59 -7.19 6.57
CA LEU A 145 15.65 -6.03 5.69
C LEU A 145 16.72 -5.02 6.15
N GLU A 146 16.78 -4.73 7.45
CA GLU A 146 17.74 -3.79 8.02
C GLU A 146 19.19 -4.27 7.86
N GLU A 147 19.45 -5.56 8.07
CA GLU A 147 20.76 -6.16 7.84
C GLU A 147 21.17 -6.03 6.38
N PHE A 148 20.29 -6.39 5.45
CA PHE A 148 20.54 -6.26 4.02
C PHE A 148 20.84 -4.81 3.61
N VAL A 149 20.08 -3.83 4.10
CA VAL A 149 20.28 -2.41 3.77
C VAL A 149 21.59 -1.88 4.35
N ARG A 150 21.96 -2.29 5.58
CA ARG A 150 23.23 -1.91 6.21
C ARG A 150 24.44 -2.45 5.47
N GLU A 151 24.34 -3.68 4.96
CA GLU A 151 25.41 -4.34 4.23
C GLU A 151 25.59 -3.75 2.83
N LEU A 152 24.49 -3.46 2.14
CA LEU A 152 24.53 -3.00 0.75
C LEU A 152 24.82 -1.49 0.62
N ALA A 153 24.15 -0.64 1.40
CA ALA A 153 24.19 0.81 1.20
C ALA A 153 25.23 1.50 2.08
N VAL A 154 25.98 2.44 1.52
CA VAL A 154 27.01 3.20 2.25
C VAL A 154 26.45 4.04 3.40
N ASN A 155 25.21 4.51 3.26
CA ASN A 155 24.46 5.23 4.28
C ASN A 155 23.44 4.31 4.99
N GLY A 156 23.63 2.99 4.93
CA GLY A 156 22.67 1.99 5.37
C GLY A 156 22.32 2.10 6.85
N THR A 157 23.30 2.33 7.72
CA THR A 157 23.09 2.52 9.17
C THR A 157 22.16 3.71 9.44
N ASP A 158 22.48 4.88 8.91
CA ASP A 158 21.66 6.10 9.07
C ASP A 158 20.26 5.96 8.46
N ALA A 159 20.14 5.23 7.34
CA ALA A 159 18.85 4.98 6.70
C ALA A 159 17.99 4.04 7.56
N VAL A 160 18.58 2.99 8.15
CA VAL A 160 17.90 2.06 9.06
C VAL A 160 17.45 2.76 10.34
N ASP A 161 18.27 3.63 10.93
CA ASP A 161 17.88 4.33 12.15
C ASP A 161 16.70 5.30 11.91
N ARG A 162 16.72 5.99 10.76
CA ARG A 162 15.56 6.78 10.30
C ARG A 162 14.32 5.92 10.08
N TYR A 163 14.48 4.75 9.47
CA TYR A 163 13.39 3.81 9.25
C TYR A 163 12.77 3.33 10.55
N ARG A 164 13.59 2.91 11.52
CA ARG A 164 13.14 2.53 12.88
C ARG A 164 12.38 3.66 13.56
N GLY A 165 12.87 4.89 13.46
CA GLY A 165 12.19 6.08 14.00
C GLY A 165 10.79 6.28 13.40
N LEU A 166 10.60 6.00 12.11
CA LEU A 166 9.30 6.06 11.45
C LEU A 166 8.40 4.87 11.80
N LEU A 167 8.95 3.66 11.91
CA LEU A 167 8.21 2.48 12.36
C LEU A 167 7.61 2.68 13.76
N LYS A 168 8.38 3.26 14.70
CA LYS A 168 7.88 3.61 16.05
C LYS A 168 6.66 4.56 16.02
N ARG A 169 6.53 5.36 14.97
CA ARG A 169 5.39 6.26 14.72
C ARG A 169 4.29 5.60 13.88
N ARG A 170 4.33 4.27 13.73
CA ARG A 170 3.45 3.47 12.86
C ARG A 170 3.43 3.93 11.41
N ALA A 171 4.52 4.53 10.93
CA ALA A 171 4.66 4.98 9.56
C ALA A 171 5.56 4.04 8.76
N ASN A 172 4.96 3.09 8.01
CA ASN A 172 5.73 2.19 7.16
C ASN A 172 6.32 2.94 5.94
N ARG A 173 7.50 2.51 5.51
CA ARG A 173 8.28 3.05 4.38
C ARG A 173 8.97 1.92 3.63
N LEU A 174 9.30 2.19 2.37
CA LEU A 174 10.15 1.35 1.54
C LEU A 174 11.56 1.95 1.50
N PHE A 175 12.58 1.10 1.40
CA PHE A 175 13.90 1.54 0.99
C PHE A 175 13.95 1.57 -0.54
N LEU A 176 14.29 2.72 -1.10
CA LEU A 176 14.75 2.88 -2.46
C LEU A 176 16.27 2.83 -2.44
N LEU A 177 16.82 1.78 -3.03
CA LEU A 177 18.25 1.59 -3.17
C LEU A 177 18.66 2.06 -4.56
N ARG A 178 19.66 2.94 -4.64
CA ARG A 178 20.18 3.52 -5.88
C ARG A 178 21.68 3.35 -5.96
N ARG A 179 22.16 2.92 -7.13
CA ARG A 179 23.57 2.84 -7.44
C ARG A 179 24.07 4.17 -7.99
N GLY A 180 25.15 4.70 -7.42
CA GLY A 180 25.80 5.91 -7.90
C GLY A 180 26.40 5.68 -9.30
N VAL A 181 26.24 6.65 -10.19
CA VAL A 181 26.71 6.55 -11.59
C VAL A 181 28.23 6.64 -11.70
N ILE A 182 28.87 7.37 -10.78
CA ILE A 182 30.31 7.65 -10.83
C ILE A 182 31.11 6.68 -9.94
N ASP A 183 30.64 6.43 -8.73
CA ASP A 183 31.36 5.63 -7.73
C ASP A 183 30.82 4.20 -7.59
N ASN A 184 29.75 3.85 -8.31
CA ASN A 184 29.05 2.56 -8.24
C ASN A 184 28.59 2.16 -6.83
N ARG A 185 28.55 3.10 -5.88
CA ARG A 185 28.17 2.81 -4.50
C ARG A 185 26.66 2.86 -4.35
N TRP A 186 26.13 1.94 -3.56
CA TRP A 186 24.70 1.91 -3.25
C TRP A 186 24.35 2.90 -2.15
N THR A 187 23.24 3.61 -2.32
CA THR A 187 22.66 4.51 -1.33
C THR A 187 21.22 4.16 -1.07
N ALA A 188 20.75 4.41 0.15
CA ALA A 188 19.40 4.13 0.60
C ALA A 188 18.61 5.42 0.88
N GLU A 189 17.43 5.51 0.29
CA GLU A 189 16.43 6.55 0.53
C GLU A 189 15.13 5.92 1.05
N LEU A 190 14.40 6.62 1.93
CA LEU A 190 13.09 6.16 2.39
C LEU A 190 11.97 6.76 1.52
N ARG A 191 11.13 5.89 0.96
CA ARG A 191 9.96 6.27 0.15
C ARG A 191 8.67 5.85 0.85
N GLN A 192 7.61 6.61 0.59
CA GLN A 192 6.29 6.25 1.10
C GLN A 192 5.80 4.95 0.43
N VAL A 193 5.15 4.08 1.21
CA VAL A 193 4.48 2.91 0.65
C VAL A 193 3.27 3.38 -0.16
N PRO A 194 3.15 3.02 -1.45
CA PRO A 194 1.92 3.21 -2.20
C PRO A 194 0.88 2.18 -1.73
N GLY A 195 -0.23 2.64 -1.16
CA GLY A 195 -1.28 1.76 -0.60
C GLY A 195 -1.14 1.57 0.91
N PHE A 196 -1.34 0.34 1.40
CA PHE A 196 -1.36 0.00 2.83
C PHE A 196 -0.09 0.46 3.56
N ARG A 197 -0.26 1.42 4.48
CA ARG A 197 0.85 2.06 5.21
C ARG A 197 1.12 1.43 6.58
N THR A 198 0.29 0.46 6.96
CA THR A 198 0.42 -0.23 8.24
C THR A 198 1.71 -1.04 8.26
N PRO A 199 2.55 -0.88 9.29
CA PRO A 199 3.72 -1.73 9.48
C PRO A 199 3.30 -3.16 9.89
N PHE A 200 4.23 -4.10 9.80
CA PHE A 200 3.99 -5.47 10.27
C PHE A 200 3.85 -5.52 11.79
N GLU A 201 2.65 -5.80 12.28
CA GLU A 201 2.32 -5.76 13.71
C GLU A 201 2.86 -6.97 14.48
N TYR A 202 2.92 -8.14 13.84
CA TYR A 202 3.26 -9.42 14.48
C TYR A 202 4.75 -9.76 14.42
N SER A 203 5.61 -8.76 14.54
CA SER A 203 7.05 -8.99 14.51
C SER A 203 7.48 -9.92 15.65
N PRO A 204 8.23 -11.01 15.37
CA PRO A 204 8.64 -11.96 16.39
C PRO A 204 9.79 -11.44 17.28
N CYS A 205 10.41 -10.30 16.94
CA CYS A 205 11.53 -9.73 17.70
C CYS A 205 11.10 -8.57 18.61
N ALA A 206 11.82 -8.38 19.72
CA ALA A 206 11.56 -7.30 20.68
C ALA A 206 11.81 -5.89 20.09
N VAL A 207 12.71 -5.78 19.12
CA VAL A 207 13.11 -4.49 18.51
C VAL A 207 11.98 -3.88 17.65
N HIS A 208 11.21 -4.73 16.98
CA HIS A 208 10.16 -4.31 16.03
C HIS A 208 8.75 -4.72 16.46
N ARG A 209 8.57 -5.12 17.72
CA ARG A 209 7.24 -5.28 18.32
C ARG A 209 6.65 -3.87 18.53
N LEU A 210 5.53 -3.57 17.86
CA LEU A 210 4.87 -2.25 17.78
C LEU A 210 3.60 -2.13 18.63
#